data_AF-A0A3L7THQ9-F1
#
_entry.id   AF-A0A3L7THQ9-F1
#
_cell.length_a   1.000
_cell.length_b   1.000
_cell.length_c   1.000
_cell.angle_alpha   90.00
_cell.angle_beta   90.00
_cell.angle_gamma   90.00
#
_symmetry.space_group_name_H-M   'P 1'
#
loop_
_entity.id
_entity.type
_entity.pdbx_description
1 polymer ?
#
loop_
_entity_poly.entity_id
_entity_poly.type
_entity_poly.pdbx_seq_one_letter_code
_entity_poly.pdbx_strand_id
1 'polypeptide(L)'
;MRDGSSHDFDAIIRASPKPVASFLRINKISRILNELSRGLMLLVVFLHCATAQAQSCALYSTTFNSFSDPQNLTQGAMSVQWCMHGAAVTGSNFCPNGYAFKLDASSEDPVLLVSTGASGCTAIEISFRYAQFAASGCVVKYGLSSATSVACTASTPNALVALTVTGGACTMVNLTIPLGASAGAHIRFDHGANTNAILLDDLQVRLVGCCGTHECCVAGTAGCSDAGVAKCVCAQDPYCCAVEWDAQCVGEVESLACGNCGSGGGAPCLTSAATDFGTLFMGGSICTLEPELFESCEGLGPYLTSSYGCAGSLDMAMYFGSGFPYSAAITKCFAFEANAAPVVRFNYSKNAGTLGPRLDYSIGDGAWITLWQPTTAAASCVSVDVSLSALAGSTDARLRFVSASSVSNGASIDDIEVIADAPVPHACCVAGAPSCTDAAISACTCALDAFCCSSAWDETCIAEATVFCGAACPDLDVCGSPTAGSCFAVRVVPACADADCCVPVCTVDSYCCQNAWDIVCVNEALALCAAFCDLDGDGVVGPQDLTILLNQWGTSGIADLDASGTVDAADLALLLDRWNA
;
A
#
# COMPACT_ATOMS: atom_id res chain seq x y z
N MET A 1 19.86 -3.79 63.54
CA MET A 1 20.62 -4.81 64.30
C MET A 1 21.60 -5.40 63.30
N ARG A 2 22.83 -4.86 63.23
CA ARG A 2 24.06 -5.37 63.88
C ARG A 2 24.47 -6.75 63.34
N ASP A 3 25.68 -7.07 62.90
CA ASP A 3 27.02 -6.45 62.82
C ASP A 3 27.80 -7.30 61.76
N GLY A 4 28.75 -6.79 60.97
CA GLY A 4 30.19 -6.64 61.30
C GLY A 4 30.96 -7.96 61.06
N SER A 5 32.17 -8.06 60.53
CA SER A 5 33.23 -7.11 60.16
C SER A 5 34.40 -7.89 59.51
N SER A 6 35.15 -7.20 58.67
CA SER A 6 36.45 -7.54 58.08
C SER A 6 37.54 -7.90 59.09
N HIS A 7 38.54 -8.70 58.67
CA HIS A 7 39.94 -8.46 59.05
C HIS A 7 40.91 -8.89 57.93
N ASP A 8 41.71 -7.89 57.54
CA ASP A 8 42.86 -7.91 56.65
C ASP A 8 44.13 -8.10 57.49
N PHE A 9 45.14 -8.79 56.97
CA PHE A 9 46.50 -8.77 57.55
C PHE A 9 47.54 -8.88 56.44
N ASP A 10 48.42 -7.89 56.49
CA ASP A 10 49.39 -7.46 55.50
C ASP A 10 50.74 -8.22 55.55
N ALA A 11 51.36 -8.28 54.37
CA ALA A 11 52.77 -8.00 54.09
C ALA A 11 53.97 -8.97 54.35
N ILE A 12 54.57 -9.39 53.19
CA ILE A 12 55.98 -9.24 52.75
C ILE A 12 57.09 -10.15 53.35
N ILE A 13 57.87 -10.86 52.49
CA ILE A 13 59.35 -10.73 52.28
C ILE A 13 59.87 -11.66 51.14
N ARG A 14 60.31 -11.01 50.06
CA ARG A 14 61.54 -11.13 49.21
C ARG A 14 62.17 -12.49 48.80
N ALA A 15 62.57 -12.46 47.51
CA ALA A 15 63.88 -12.82 46.92
C ALA A 15 64.01 -14.16 46.16
N SER A 16 64.21 -14.02 44.84
CA SER A 16 64.75 -15.02 43.91
C SER A 16 66.22 -15.36 44.19
N PRO A 17 66.72 -16.50 43.67
CA PRO A 17 67.69 -16.42 42.58
C PRO A 17 67.47 -17.46 41.46
N LYS A 18 67.87 -17.10 40.23
CA LYS A 18 67.89 -17.94 39.01
C LYS A 18 69.20 -18.80 38.91
N PRO A 19 69.57 -19.39 37.75
CA PRO A 19 69.53 -20.83 37.43
C PRO A 19 70.94 -21.37 37.11
N VAL A 20 71.13 -22.66 36.76
CA VAL A 20 72.12 -23.16 35.76
C VAL A 20 71.91 -24.68 35.57
N ALA A 21 71.64 -25.14 34.33
CA ALA A 21 72.43 -26.16 33.62
C ALA A 21 71.66 -26.85 32.47
N SER A 22 72.23 -26.73 31.26
CA SER A 22 72.21 -27.68 30.11
C SER A 22 70.85 -28.06 29.53
N PHE A 23 70.37 -27.52 28.40
CA PHE A 23 71.00 -27.23 27.09
C PHE A 23 71.76 -28.42 26.47
N LEU A 24 71.06 -29.19 25.63
CA LEU A 24 71.48 -29.56 24.26
C LEU A 24 70.41 -30.45 23.58
N ARG A 25 69.97 -30.05 22.38
CA ARG A 25 69.23 -30.81 21.33
C ARG A 25 67.73 -30.57 21.07
N ILE A 26 67.21 -29.33 21.16
CA ILE A 26 65.95 -28.96 20.44
C ILE A 26 66.03 -27.62 19.65
N ASN A 27 67.11 -26.83 19.77
CA ASN A 27 67.17 -25.47 19.18
C ASN A 27 67.79 -25.31 17.78
N LYS A 28 67.77 -26.35 16.92
CA LYS A 28 68.23 -26.21 15.51
C LYS A 28 67.10 -25.97 14.50
N ILE A 29 65.84 -26.23 14.83
CA ILE A 29 64.69 -25.92 13.95
C ILE A 29 64.15 -24.49 14.21
N SER A 30 64.29 -23.98 15.44
CA SER A 30 63.77 -22.66 15.81
C SER A 30 64.62 -21.47 15.32
N ARG A 31 65.88 -21.69 14.87
CA ARG A 31 66.75 -20.63 14.33
C ARG A 31 66.65 -20.45 12.81
N ILE A 32 66.17 -21.45 12.06
CA ILE A 32 65.87 -21.31 10.63
C ILE A 32 64.51 -20.61 10.45
N LEU A 33 63.55 -20.87 11.34
CA LEU A 33 62.25 -20.21 11.34
C LEU A 33 62.30 -18.72 11.74
N ASN A 34 63.28 -18.30 12.57
CA ASN A 34 63.37 -16.91 13.03
C ASN A 34 64.25 -15.99 12.15
N GLU A 35 65.09 -16.55 11.27
CA GLU A 35 65.85 -15.80 10.26
C GLU A 35 65.04 -15.59 8.96
N LEU A 36 64.13 -16.53 8.61
CA LEU A 36 63.12 -16.32 7.56
C LEU A 36 62.05 -15.30 7.94
N SER A 37 61.86 -15.05 9.25
CA SER A 37 60.91 -14.06 9.79
C SER A 37 61.47 -12.63 9.89
N ARG A 38 62.79 -12.43 9.78
CA ARG A 38 63.44 -11.10 9.96
C ARG A 38 64.18 -10.56 8.72
N GLY A 39 64.36 -11.36 7.67
CA GLY A 39 64.98 -10.94 6.40
C GLY A 39 63.99 -10.50 5.30
N LEU A 40 62.68 -10.64 5.50
CA LEU A 40 61.63 -10.26 4.55
C LEU A 40 60.87 -9.01 5.01
N MET A 41 61.59 -8.04 5.59
CA MET A 41 61.00 -6.82 6.15
C MET A 41 61.82 -5.58 5.77
N LEU A 42 62.38 -5.56 4.56
CA LEU A 42 62.89 -4.36 3.90
C LEU A 42 62.93 -4.63 2.38
N LEU A 43 62.33 -3.74 1.58
CA LEU A 43 62.19 -3.79 0.13
C LEU A 43 60.99 -4.57 -0.45
N VAL A 44 59.78 -4.33 0.07
CA VAL A 44 58.69 -3.99 -0.84
C VAL A 44 57.89 -2.86 -0.20
N VAL A 45 58.21 -1.62 -0.59
CA VAL A 45 57.20 -0.57 -0.61
C VAL A 45 56.23 -1.01 -1.71
N PHE A 46 55.32 -1.92 -1.37
CA PHE A 46 54.10 -2.05 -2.14
C PHE A 46 53.39 -0.75 -1.90
N LEU A 47 53.48 0.12 -2.89
CA LEU A 47 52.49 1.12 -3.19
C LEU A 47 51.14 0.36 -3.23
N HIS A 48 50.54 0.11 -2.07
CA HIS A 48 49.12 -0.11 -1.96
C HIS A 48 48.49 1.24 -2.24
N CYS A 49 48.53 1.62 -3.52
CA CYS A 49 47.37 2.25 -4.10
C CYS A 49 46.27 1.22 -3.87
N ALA A 50 45.51 1.38 -2.77
CA ALA A 50 44.16 0.86 -2.75
C ALA A 50 43.55 1.46 -4.01
N THR A 51 43.42 0.64 -5.06
CA THR A 51 42.54 0.99 -6.16
C THR A 51 41.20 1.14 -5.47
N ALA A 52 40.78 2.38 -5.23
CA ALA A 52 39.42 2.67 -4.86
C ALA A 52 38.59 1.98 -5.94
N GLN A 53 37.95 0.86 -5.59
CA GLN A 53 36.96 0.25 -6.46
C GLN A 53 35.93 1.35 -6.64
N ALA A 54 35.88 1.95 -7.84
CA ALA A 54 34.94 3.03 -8.07
C ALA A 54 33.54 2.45 -7.81
N GLN A 55 32.83 3.05 -6.86
CA GLN A 55 31.52 2.61 -6.40
C GLN A 55 30.57 2.54 -7.59
N SER A 56 29.83 1.42 -7.72
CA SER A 56 28.82 1.23 -8.76
C SER A 56 27.40 1.20 -8.19
N CYS A 57 26.46 1.85 -8.86
CA CYS A 57 25.09 2.05 -8.39
C CYS A 57 24.08 1.76 -9.49
N ALA A 58 22.97 1.09 -9.14
CA ALA A 58 21.91 0.80 -10.10
C ALA A 58 21.22 2.08 -10.59
N LEU A 59 20.96 2.11 -11.90
CA LEU A 59 20.22 3.19 -12.56
C LEU A 59 18.90 2.68 -13.14
N TYR A 60 18.91 1.50 -13.77
CA TYR A 60 17.77 1.00 -14.53
C TYR A 60 17.76 -0.52 -14.52
N SER A 61 16.56 -1.12 -14.45
CA SER A 61 16.39 -2.55 -14.66
C SER A 61 15.08 -2.85 -15.40
N THR A 62 15.07 -3.93 -16.16
CA THR A 62 13.86 -4.46 -16.81
C THR A 62 13.97 -5.97 -16.95
N THR A 63 12.87 -6.65 -16.66
CA THR A 63 12.72 -8.11 -16.81
C THR A 63 11.90 -8.46 -18.06
N PHE A 64 11.54 -7.47 -18.89
CA PHE A 64 10.76 -7.64 -20.11
C PHE A 64 9.48 -8.48 -19.98
N ASN A 65 8.78 -8.36 -18.85
CA ASN A 65 7.59 -9.18 -18.56
C ASN A 65 6.27 -8.52 -19.02
N SER A 66 6.34 -7.32 -19.58
CA SER A 66 5.20 -6.63 -20.20
C SER A 66 5.39 -6.47 -21.71
N PHE A 67 4.31 -6.56 -22.49
CA PHE A 67 4.33 -6.20 -23.91
C PHE A 67 4.65 -4.72 -24.16
N SER A 68 4.56 -3.88 -23.13
CA SER A 68 5.00 -2.49 -23.19
C SER A 68 6.51 -2.32 -22.92
N ASP A 69 7.24 -3.34 -22.46
CA ASP A 69 8.67 -3.21 -22.17
C ASP A 69 9.55 -3.21 -23.44
N PRO A 70 10.81 -2.75 -23.33
CA PRO A 70 11.35 -1.90 -22.26
C PRO A 70 10.86 -0.44 -22.32
N GLN A 71 10.68 0.16 -21.15
CA GLN A 71 10.29 1.57 -20.99
C GLN A 71 11.49 2.49 -20.79
N ASN A 72 11.35 3.77 -21.15
CA ASN A 72 12.37 4.78 -20.90
C ASN A 72 12.34 5.24 -19.44
N LEU A 73 13.51 5.60 -18.89
CA LEU A 73 13.67 6.21 -17.57
C LEU A 73 14.32 7.58 -17.71
N THR A 74 13.85 8.59 -16.96
CA THR A 74 14.53 9.87 -16.79
C THR A 74 14.52 10.24 -15.30
N GLN A 75 15.69 10.38 -14.70
CA GLN A 75 15.87 10.72 -13.29
C GLN A 75 16.86 11.89 -13.17
N GLY A 76 16.31 13.10 -13.01
CA GLY A 76 17.11 14.32 -13.02
C GLY A 76 17.88 14.49 -14.34
N ALA A 77 19.22 14.57 -14.25
CA ALA A 77 20.10 14.68 -15.42
C ALA A 77 20.48 13.33 -16.07
N MET A 78 20.09 12.21 -15.45
CA MET A 78 20.39 10.86 -15.92
C MET A 78 19.18 10.27 -16.65
N SER A 79 19.40 9.48 -17.69
CA SER A 79 18.31 8.82 -18.41
C SER A 79 18.74 7.53 -19.08
N VAL A 80 17.78 6.63 -19.26
CA VAL A 80 17.90 5.40 -20.05
C VAL A 80 16.79 5.40 -21.08
N GLN A 81 17.13 5.36 -22.36
CA GLN A 81 16.17 5.50 -23.45
C GLN A 81 16.38 4.45 -24.54
N TRP A 82 15.28 3.90 -25.03
CA TRP A 82 15.24 2.83 -26.01
C TRP A 82 14.77 3.32 -27.38
N CYS A 83 15.49 2.90 -28.41
CA CYS A 83 15.00 2.87 -29.77
C CYS A 83 14.89 1.41 -30.18
N MET A 84 13.66 0.90 -30.26
CA MET A 84 13.38 -0.54 -30.34
C MET A 84 13.80 -1.17 -31.67
N HIS A 85 13.70 -0.41 -32.77
CA HIS A 85 14.12 -0.82 -34.12
C HIS A 85 13.78 -2.29 -34.43
N GLY A 86 12.49 -2.62 -34.58
CA GLY A 86 12.05 -3.97 -34.93
C GLY A 86 12.07 -5.00 -33.80
N ALA A 87 12.78 -4.74 -32.69
CA ALA A 87 12.75 -5.60 -31.52
C ALA A 87 11.47 -5.41 -30.70
N ALA A 88 11.00 -6.48 -30.09
CA ALA A 88 9.80 -6.49 -29.28
C ALA A 88 9.85 -7.57 -28.20
N VAL A 89 9.06 -7.37 -27.15
CA VAL A 89 8.86 -8.39 -26.12
C VAL A 89 7.93 -9.48 -26.63
N THR A 90 8.33 -10.74 -26.44
CA THR A 90 7.57 -11.90 -26.89
C THR A 90 7.60 -13.01 -25.84
N GLY A 91 6.61 -13.90 -25.88
CA GLY A 91 6.63 -15.10 -25.05
C GLY A 91 7.82 -15.98 -25.43
N SER A 92 8.65 -16.34 -24.45
CA SER A 92 9.88 -17.10 -24.64
C SER A 92 9.89 -18.37 -23.80
N ASN A 93 10.30 -19.48 -24.42
CA ASN A 93 10.63 -20.73 -23.71
C ASN A 93 12.16 -20.84 -23.44
N PHE A 94 12.90 -19.73 -23.57
CA PHE A 94 14.35 -19.65 -23.44
C PHE A 94 14.74 -18.53 -22.46
N CYS A 95 15.53 -18.85 -21.42
CA CYS A 95 15.71 -18.02 -20.20
C CYS A 95 14.39 -17.89 -19.40
N PRO A 96 14.41 -17.75 -18.05
CA PRO A 96 13.38 -18.29 -17.15
C PRO A 96 11.95 -18.08 -17.65
N ASN A 97 11.19 -19.19 -17.76
CA ASN A 97 9.88 -19.32 -18.41
C ASN A 97 9.00 -18.07 -18.26
N GLY A 98 8.92 -17.25 -19.30
CA GLY A 98 8.34 -15.92 -19.24
C GLY A 98 8.40 -15.19 -20.58
N TYR A 99 8.48 -13.88 -20.54
CA TYR A 99 8.66 -13.05 -21.72
C TYR A 99 10.13 -12.64 -21.85
N ALA A 100 10.57 -12.33 -23.06
CA ALA A 100 11.92 -11.83 -23.30
C ALA A 100 11.93 -10.83 -24.46
N PHE A 101 12.91 -9.95 -24.48
CA PHE A 101 13.09 -8.99 -25.56
C PHE A 101 13.79 -9.66 -26.74
N LYS A 102 13.06 -9.83 -27.85
CA LYS A 102 13.52 -10.58 -29.03
C LYS A 102 14.02 -9.65 -30.12
N LEU A 103 15.16 -10.03 -30.69
CA LEU A 103 15.83 -9.39 -31.82
C LEU A 103 15.98 -10.44 -32.92
N ASP A 104 15.31 -10.31 -34.06
CA ASP A 104 15.30 -11.32 -35.13
C ASP A 104 15.30 -10.76 -36.57
N ALA A 105 15.35 -9.44 -36.75
CA ALA A 105 15.29 -8.78 -38.06
C ALA A 105 16.60 -8.04 -38.39
N SER A 106 17.42 -8.60 -39.27
CA SER A 106 18.83 -8.23 -39.58
C SER A 106 19.21 -6.78 -39.83
N SER A 107 18.27 -5.93 -40.22
CA SER A 107 18.55 -4.52 -40.52
C SER A 107 18.14 -3.61 -39.36
N GLU A 108 17.47 -4.16 -38.35
CA GLU A 108 16.87 -3.40 -37.27
C GLU A 108 17.37 -3.96 -35.93
N ASP A 109 18.37 -3.28 -35.36
CA ASP A 109 18.88 -3.57 -34.01
C ASP A 109 18.46 -2.48 -33.04
N PRO A 110 18.00 -2.84 -31.82
CA PRO A 110 17.67 -1.86 -30.81
C PRO A 110 18.93 -1.13 -30.34
N VAL A 111 18.75 0.15 -30.05
CA VAL A 111 19.77 1.01 -29.47
C VAL A 111 19.27 1.53 -28.13
N LEU A 112 20.10 1.36 -27.10
CA LEU A 112 19.92 1.90 -25.77
C LEU A 112 20.84 3.10 -25.58
N LEU A 113 20.30 4.26 -25.22
CA LEU A 113 21.08 5.40 -24.73
C LEU A 113 21.06 5.37 -23.20
N VAL A 114 22.25 5.40 -22.60
CA VAL A 114 22.42 5.70 -21.18
C VAL A 114 23.11 7.06 -21.08
N SER A 115 22.38 8.08 -20.64
CA SER A 115 22.88 9.43 -20.39
C SER A 115 23.14 9.59 -18.90
N THR A 116 24.33 10.09 -18.56
CA THR A 116 24.72 10.36 -17.17
C THR A 116 24.65 11.85 -16.84
N GLY A 117 24.48 12.73 -17.83
CA GLY A 117 24.57 14.17 -17.65
C GLY A 117 25.96 14.60 -17.15
N ALA A 118 26.05 15.76 -16.49
CA ALA A 118 27.29 16.32 -15.95
C ALA A 118 27.75 15.70 -14.60
N SER A 119 27.30 14.48 -14.29
CA SER A 119 27.51 13.80 -13.00
C SER A 119 28.95 13.29 -12.76
N GLY A 120 29.80 13.28 -13.79
CA GLY A 120 31.20 12.86 -13.67
C GLY A 120 31.41 11.34 -13.66
N CYS A 121 30.49 10.56 -14.22
CA CYS A 121 30.59 9.10 -14.27
C CYS A 121 31.84 8.64 -15.02
N THR A 122 32.53 7.67 -14.42
CA THR A 122 33.75 7.08 -14.98
C THR A 122 33.44 5.91 -15.92
N ALA A 123 32.37 5.16 -15.65
CA ALA A 123 31.90 4.06 -16.49
C ALA A 123 30.41 3.76 -16.33
N ILE A 124 29.87 2.98 -17.27
CA ILE A 124 28.55 2.34 -17.21
C ILE A 124 28.76 0.83 -17.17
N GLU A 125 28.15 0.14 -16.22
CA GLU A 125 28.07 -1.32 -16.19
C GLU A 125 26.71 -1.76 -16.71
N ILE A 126 26.69 -2.77 -17.57
CA ILE A 126 25.46 -3.41 -18.03
C ILE A 126 25.54 -4.91 -17.77
N SER A 127 24.47 -5.47 -17.23
CA SER A 127 24.34 -6.91 -17.05
C SER A 127 23.01 -7.39 -17.61
N PHE A 128 23.00 -8.53 -18.28
CA PHE A 128 21.78 -9.13 -18.81
C PHE A 128 21.98 -10.62 -19.03
N ARG A 129 20.87 -11.34 -19.14
CA ARG A 129 20.84 -12.72 -19.63
C ARG A 129 20.53 -12.72 -21.12
N TYR A 130 21.13 -13.64 -21.85
CA TYR A 130 20.77 -13.86 -23.25
C TYR A 130 20.68 -15.35 -23.59
N ALA A 131 19.90 -15.61 -24.63
CA ALA A 131 19.88 -16.87 -25.37
C ALA A 131 19.84 -16.58 -26.87
N GLN A 132 20.49 -17.42 -27.68
CA GLN A 132 20.49 -17.28 -29.14
C GLN A 132 20.54 -18.64 -29.84
N PHE A 133 20.06 -18.69 -31.08
CA PHE A 133 20.01 -19.90 -31.89
C PHE A 133 21.34 -20.19 -32.59
N ALA A 134 21.99 -19.15 -33.13
CA ALA A 134 23.32 -19.20 -33.72
C ALA A 134 24.21 -18.09 -33.14
N ALA A 135 25.52 -18.17 -33.33
CA ALA A 135 26.48 -17.14 -32.89
C ALA A 135 26.99 -16.26 -34.04
N SER A 136 26.35 -16.34 -35.21
CA SER A 136 26.89 -15.76 -36.43
C SER A 136 26.73 -14.23 -36.46
N GLY A 137 27.71 -13.53 -35.90
CA GLY A 137 27.81 -12.07 -35.95
C GLY A 137 27.13 -11.34 -34.79
N CYS A 138 26.71 -12.04 -33.74
CA CYS A 138 26.09 -11.43 -32.56
C CYS A 138 27.10 -10.67 -31.71
N VAL A 139 26.95 -9.36 -31.60
CA VAL A 139 27.91 -8.49 -30.92
C VAL A 139 27.17 -7.39 -30.18
N VAL A 140 27.51 -7.19 -28.91
CA VAL A 140 27.13 -5.94 -28.22
C VAL A 140 28.14 -4.88 -28.61
N LYS A 141 27.69 -3.76 -29.16
CA LYS A 141 28.52 -2.62 -29.56
C LYS A 141 28.17 -1.39 -28.73
N TYR A 142 29.10 -0.45 -28.64
CA TYR A 142 28.86 0.83 -27.99
C TYR A 142 29.54 2.00 -28.69
N GLY A 143 29.03 3.20 -28.43
CA GLY A 143 29.60 4.47 -28.86
C GLY A 143 29.38 5.54 -27.81
N LEU A 144 30.45 6.21 -27.38
CA LEU A 144 30.37 7.28 -26.40
C LEU A 144 29.62 8.48 -26.98
N SER A 145 28.82 9.15 -26.14
CA SER A 145 27.98 10.26 -26.57
C SER A 145 27.69 11.24 -25.43
N SER A 146 27.23 12.42 -25.80
CA SER A 146 26.62 13.38 -24.86
C SER A 146 25.18 13.72 -25.28
N ALA A 147 24.57 12.84 -26.08
CA ALA A 147 23.17 12.97 -26.48
C ALA A 147 22.25 12.75 -25.28
N THR A 148 21.13 13.48 -25.26
CA THR A 148 20.06 13.35 -24.26
C THR A 148 18.81 12.67 -24.81
N SER A 149 18.80 12.37 -26.12
CA SER A 149 17.75 11.64 -26.82
C SER A 149 18.33 10.48 -27.63
N VAL A 150 17.70 9.31 -27.54
CA VAL A 150 18.12 8.11 -28.27
C VAL A 150 17.77 8.20 -29.76
N ALA A 151 18.65 7.64 -30.62
CA ALA A 151 18.38 7.44 -32.04
C ALA A 151 18.83 6.03 -32.47
N CYS A 152 17.98 5.31 -33.22
CA CYS A 152 18.29 3.97 -33.75
C CYS A 152 19.52 3.98 -34.70
N THR A 153 19.81 5.13 -35.31
CA THR A 153 20.97 5.34 -36.20
C THR A 153 22.24 5.78 -35.47
N ALA A 154 22.22 5.82 -34.14
CA ALA A 154 23.37 6.26 -33.36
C ALA A 154 24.62 5.40 -33.62
N SER A 155 25.75 6.09 -33.73
CA SER A 155 27.06 5.48 -34.01
C SER A 155 27.52 4.63 -32.83
N THR A 156 27.81 3.36 -33.09
CA THR A 156 28.27 2.36 -32.10
C THR A 156 29.49 1.61 -32.66
N PRO A 157 30.64 2.30 -32.85
CA PRO A 157 31.77 1.77 -33.61
C PRO A 157 32.58 0.71 -32.86
N ASN A 158 32.47 0.64 -31.53
CA ASN A 158 33.30 -0.23 -30.71
C ASN A 158 32.54 -1.50 -30.36
N ALA A 159 33.15 -2.67 -30.57
CA ALA A 159 32.61 -3.94 -30.09
C ALA A 159 32.96 -4.15 -28.62
N LEU A 160 31.95 -4.42 -27.79
CA LEU A 160 32.08 -4.65 -26.35
C LEU A 160 32.29 -6.14 -26.06
N VAL A 161 31.46 -7.00 -26.65
CA VAL A 161 31.59 -8.47 -26.55
C VAL A 161 30.93 -9.17 -27.73
N ALA A 162 31.48 -10.30 -28.16
CA ALA A 162 30.81 -11.23 -29.06
C ALA A 162 30.00 -12.25 -28.25
N LEU A 163 28.72 -12.40 -28.57
CA LEU A 163 27.82 -13.36 -27.93
C LEU A 163 27.94 -14.70 -28.65
N THR A 164 28.49 -15.70 -27.97
CA THR A 164 28.96 -16.95 -28.60
C THR A 164 28.23 -18.21 -28.14
N VAL A 165 27.49 -18.16 -27.03
CA VAL A 165 26.74 -19.32 -26.53
C VAL A 165 25.52 -19.53 -27.41
N THR A 166 25.28 -20.75 -27.90
CA THR A 166 24.17 -21.10 -28.81
C THR A 166 23.32 -22.22 -28.25
N GLY A 167 22.28 -22.62 -29.00
CA GLY A 167 21.40 -23.73 -28.61
C GLY A 167 20.37 -23.34 -27.55
N GLY A 168 20.09 -22.05 -27.38
CA GLY A 168 19.08 -21.57 -26.43
C GLY A 168 19.50 -21.64 -24.96
N ALA A 169 20.78 -21.91 -24.67
CA ALA A 169 21.29 -21.89 -23.30
C ALA A 169 21.32 -20.46 -22.74
N CYS A 170 20.70 -20.29 -21.57
CA CYS A 170 20.62 -18.99 -20.91
C CYS A 170 21.94 -18.60 -20.25
N THR A 171 22.57 -17.52 -20.71
CA THR A 171 23.89 -17.08 -20.24
C THR A 171 23.84 -15.65 -19.73
N MET A 172 24.40 -15.40 -18.55
CA MET A 172 24.57 -14.06 -18.01
C MET A 172 25.83 -13.41 -18.58
N VAL A 173 25.74 -12.14 -18.93
CA VAL A 173 26.84 -11.30 -19.41
C VAL A 173 26.92 -10.05 -18.56
N ASN A 174 28.12 -9.66 -18.16
CA ASN A 174 28.41 -8.42 -17.44
C ASN A 174 29.47 -7.65 -18.22
N LEU A 175 29.21 -6.39 -18.54
CA LEU A 175 30.06 -5.56 -19.39
C LEU A 175 30.25 -4.18 -18.74
N THR A 176 31.41 -3.59 -18.97
CA THR A 176 31.76 -2.26 -18.47
C THR A 176 32.18 -1.37 -19.63
N ILE A 177 31.57 -0.20 -19.75
CA ILE A 177 31.82 0.82 -20.77
C ILE A 177 32.49 2.02 -20.10
N PRO A 178 33.79 2.27 -20.33
CA PRO A 178 34.46 3.45 -19.80
C PRO A 178 33.97 4.71 -20.53
N LEU A 179 33.56 5.74 -19.78
CA LEU A 179 32.97 6.96 -20.35
C LEU A 179 33.99 8.04 -20.71
N GLY A 180 35.16 8.05 -20.08
CA GLY A 180 36.16 9.11 -20.28
C GLY A 180 35.57 10.49 -19.97
N ALA A 181 35.53 11.38 -20.96
CA ALA A 181 34.94 12.72 -20.83
C ALA A 181 33.50 12.82 -21.37
N SER A 182 32.91 11.72 -21.85
CA SER A 182 31.57 11.70 -22.42
C SER A 182 30.50 11.58 -21.34
N ALA A 183 29.33 12.18 -21.59
CA ALA A 183 28.20 12.21 -20.64
C ALA A 183 27.20 11.06 -20.84
N GLY A 184 27.67 9.93 -21.38
CA GLY A 184 26.83 8.77 -21.71
C GLY A 184 27.38 7.90 -22.84
N ALA A 185 26.63 6.86 -23.17
CA ALA A 185 26.93 5.95 -24.27
C ALA A 185 25.65 5.41 -24.93
N HIS A 186 25.73 5.19 -26.23
CA HIS A 186 24.79 4.35 -26.97
C HIS A 186 25.30 2.91 -26.96
N ILE A 187 24.41 1.96 -26.78
CA ILE A 187 24.67 0.52 -26.77
C ILE A 187 23.75 -0.11 -27.81
N ARG A 188 24.32 -0.86 -28.74
CA ARG A 188 23.60 -1.60 -29.77
C ARG A 188 23.74 -3.09 -29.50
N PHE A 189 22.62 -3.78 -29.49
CA PHE A 189 22.58 -5.24 -29.45
C PHE A 189 22.46 -5.73 -30.90
N ASP A 190 23.59 -5.97 -31.55
CA ASP A 190 23.63 -6.43 -32.94
C ASP A 190 23.44 -7.95 -32.97
N HIS A 191 22.35 -8.41 -33.57
CA HIS A 191 22.01 -9.83 -33.64
C HIS A 191 22.63 -10.56 -34.84
N GLY A 192 23.40 -9.85 -35.68
CA GLY A 192 24.13 -10.43 -36.80
C GLY A 192 23.25 -10.65 -38.04
N ALA A 193 23.49 -11.74 -38.76
CA ALA A 193 22.80 -12.03 -40.02
C ALA A 193 21.32 -12.45 -39.83
N ASN A 194 20.50 -12.27 -40.87
CA ASN A 194 19.03 -12.47 -40.93
C ASN A 194 18.49 -13.87 -40.60
N THR A 195 19.35 -14.78 -40.17
CA THR A 195 18.99 -16.17 -39.83
C THR A 195 19.11 -16.43 -38.34
N ASN A 196 19.39 -15.39 -37.54
CA ASN A 196 19.62 -15.50 -36.12
C ASN A 196 18.59 -14.72 -35.32
N ALA A 197 18.37 -15.14 -34.08
CA ALA A 197 17.60 -14.38 -33.12
C ALA A 197 18.30 -14.41 -31.75
N ILE A 198 18.32 -13.25 -31.11
CA ILE A 198 18.76 -13.10 -29.71
C ILE A 198 17.54 -12.76 -28.87
N LEU A 199 17.44 -13.39 -27.71
CA LEU A 199 16.50 -13.06 -26.66
C LEU A 199 17.30 -12.49 -25.48
N LEU A 200 16.91 -11.32 -25.00
CA LEU A 200 17.49 -10.65 -23.84
C LEU A 200 16.51 -10.68 -22.67
N ASP A 201 17.04 -10.87 -21.47
CA ASP A 201 16.28 -10.91 -20.23
C ASP A 201 17.10 -10.33 -19.05
N ASP A 202 16.44 -9.97 -17.96
CA ASP A 202 17.04 -9.44 -16.71
C ASP A 202 18.11 -8.35 -16.95
N LEU A 203 17.81 -7.35 -17.80
CA LEU A 203 18.76 -6.28 -18.08
C LEU A 203 18.84 -5.32 -16.89
N GLN A 204 20.05 -5.03 -16.44
CA GLN A 204 20.36 -3.99 -15.46
C GLN A 204 21.45 -3.06 -16.00
N VAL A 205 21.31 -1.79 -15.68
CA VAL A 205 22.29 -0.72 -15.95
C VAL A 205 22.72 -0.14 -14.62
N ARG A 206 24.03 -0.07 -14.38
CA ARG A 206 24.65 0.57 -13.23
C ARG A 206 25.64 1.65 -13.68
N LEU A 207 25.83 2.68 -12.87
CA LEU A 207 26.80 3.76 -13.10
C LEU A 207 27.98 3.63 -12.15
N VAL A 208 29.16 4.03 -12.59
CA VAL A 208 30.41 3.89 -11.82
C VAL A 208 31.08 5.26 -11.61
N GLY A 209 31.43 5.58 -10.36
CA GLY A 209 32.27 6.74 -10.03
C GLY A 209 31.57 8.11 -9.98
N CYS A 210 30.24 8.13 -10.06
CA CYS A 210 29.39 9.33 -10.01
C CYS A 210 28.08 9.10 -9.26
N CYS A 211 28.01 7.99 -8.52
CA CYS A 211 26.93 7.75 -7.59
C CYS A 211 26.97 8.93 -6.62
N GLY A 212 26.00 9.83 -6.72
CA GLY A 212 25.91 10.96 -5.82
C GLY A 212 25.82 10.40 -4.40
N THR A 213 26.70 10.83 -3.51
CA THR A 213 26.59 10.43 -2.12
C THR A 213 25.33 11.06 -1.53
N HIS A 214 24.37 10.24 -1.14
CA HIS A 214 23.19 10.67 -0.39
C HIS A 214 23.51 10.70 1.11
N GLU A 215 22.66 11.32 1.93
CA GLU A 215 22.81 11.34 3.38
C GLU A 215 22.76 9.91 3.95
N CYS A 216 23.53 9.63 5.01
CA CYS A 216 23.61 8.26 5.57
C CYS A 216 22.32 7.75 6.19
N CYS A 217 21.39 8.67 6.46
CA CYS A 217 20.11 8.39 7.10
C CYS A 217 18.96 8.31 6.10
N VAL A 218 19.27 8.25 4.81
CA VAL A 218 18.30 7.98 3.75
C VAL A 218 18.83 6.86 2.88
N ALA A 219 17.91 6.07 2.33
CA ALA A 219 18.27 5.05 1.36
C ALA A 219 18.78 5.67 0.06
N GLY A 220 19.63 4.94 -0.64
CA GLY A 220 20.13 5.34 -1.94
C GLY A 220 21.25 4.43 -2.45
N THR A 221 22.09 4.99 -3.31
CA THR A 221 23.20 4.27 -3.92
C THR A 221 24.23 3.82 -2.89
N ALA A 222 24.78 2.60 -3.00
CA ALA A 222 25.77 2.02 -2.08
C ALA A 222 26.70 3.03 -1.38
N GLY A 223 26.88 2.96 -0.07
CA GLY A 223 27.60 3.97 0.71
C GLY A 223 26.75 5.21 1.01
N CYS A 224 27.36 6.23 1.61
CA CYS A 224 26.66 7.48 1.92
C CYS A 224 27.65 8.66 2.05
N SER A 225 27.13 9.87 2.28
CA SER A 225 27.88 11.14 2.28
C SER A 225 28.84 11.32 3.45
N ASP A 226 28.62 10.63 4.58
CA ASP A 226 29.55 10.58 5.69
C ASP A 226 30.45 9.34 5.57
N ALA A 227 31.71 9.56 5.20
CA ALA A 227 32.69 8.49 5.02
C ALA A 227 33.00 7.71 6.31
N GLY A 228 32.79 8.30 7.49
CA GLY A 228 32.96 7.64 8.78
C GLY A 228 31.81 6.68 9.07
N VAL A 229 30.58 7.14 8.90
CA VAL A 229 29.36 6.33 9.03
C VAL A 229 29.35 5.21 8.00
N ALA A 230 29.57 5.56 6.72
CA ALA A 230 29.67 4.59 5.63
C ALA A 230 30.66 3.48 5.98
N LYS A 231 31.92 3.84 6.28
CA LYS A 231 32.97 2.86 6.61
C LYS A 231 32.61 1.96 7.79
N CYS A 232 31.92 2.49 8.80
CA CYS A 232 31.51 1.73 9.97
C CYS A 232 30.43 0.69 9.62
N VAL A 233 29.38 1.09 8.89
CA VAL A 233 28.32 0.20 8.41
C VAL A 233 28.90 -0.81 7.41
N CYS A 234 29.69 -0.36 6.42
CA CYS A 234 30.37 -1.21 5.44
C CYS A 234 31.22 -2.33 6.07
N ALA A 235 31.78 -2.10 7.26
CA ALA A 235 32.65 -3.06 7.92
C ALA A 235 31.87 -4.24 8.50
N GLN A 236 30.57 -4.06 8.77
CA GLN A 236 29.67 -5.09 9.26
C GLN A 236 28.81 -5.65 8.13
N ASP A 237 28.27 -4.80 7.26
CA ASP A 237 27.51 -5.19 6.08
C ASP A 237 28.18 -4.69 4.79
N PRO A 238 28.94 -5.57 4.10
CA PRO A 238 29.52 -5.28 2.79
C PRO A 238 28.49 -5.00 1.69
N TYR A 239 27.24 -5.45 1.83
CA TYR A 239 26.16 -5.19 0.87
C TYR A 239 25.91 -3.68 0.75
N CYS A 240 25.88 -2.99 1.89
CA CYS A 240 25.66 -1.55 1.99
C CYS A 240 26.62 -0.71 1.14
N CYS A 241 27.79 -1.25 0.79
CA CYS A 241 28.85 -0.53 0.11
C CYS A 241 29.26 -1.14 -1.24
N ALA A 242 28.77 -2.34 -1.56
CA ALA A 242 29.01 -3.01 -2.83
C ALA A 242 27.78 -3.03 -3.74
N VAL A 243 26.58 -2.96 -3.17
CA VAL A 243 25.33 -3.16 -3.89
C VAL A 243 24.46 -1.90 -3.80
N GLU A 244 23.97 -1.56 -2.62
CA GLU A 244 23.02 -0.46 -2.39
C GLU A 244 23.00 -0.07 -0.91
N TRP A 245 22.67 1.19 -0.58
CA TRP A 245 22.43 1.65 0.78
C TRP A 245 20.93 1.67 1.04
N ASP A 246 20.36 0.53 1.41
CA ASP A 246 18.91 0.38 1.61
C ASP A 246 18.46 0.76 3.04
N ALA A 247 17.19 0.46 3.37
CA ALA A 247 16.64 0.72 4.70
C ALA A 247 17.35 -0.07 5.82
N GLN A 248 17.91 -1.24 5.52
CA GLN A 248 18.71 -1.99 6.48
C GLN A 248 20.02 -1.24 6.74
N CYS A 249 20.67 -0.72 5.70
CA CYS A 249 21.88 0.10 5.83
C CYS A 249 21.62 1.38 6.66
N VAL A 250 20.47 2.02 6.50
CA VAL A 250 20.06 3.16 7.32
C VAL A 250 19.82 2.75 8.79
N GLY A 251 19.12 1.63 9.04
CA GLY A 251 18.91 1.12 10.40
C GLY A 251 20.20 0.67 11.08
N GLU A 252 21.16 0.17 10.30
CA GLU A 252 22.49 -0.21 10.77
C GLU A 252 23.36 0.97 11.21
N VAL A 253 23.09 2.18 10.72
CA VAL A 253 23.75 3.40 11.22
C VAL A 253 23.57 3.52 12.74
N GLU A 254 22.36 3.27 13.23
CA GLU A 254 22.03 3.35 14.65
C GLU A 254 22.31 2.05 15.39
N SER A 255 21.91 0.90 14.83
CA SER A 255 22.03 -0.40 15.52
C SER A 255 23.49 -0.83 15.75
N LEU A 256 24.40 -0.40 14.88
CA LEU A 256 25.85 -0.61 15.02
C LEU A 256 26.56 0.53 15.73
N ALA A 257 25.83 1.55 16.18
CA ALA A 257 26.35 2.80 16.75
C ALA A 257 27.38 3.50 15.83
N CYS A 258 27.18 3.40 14.52
CA CYS A 258 28.01 4.01 13.49
C CYS A 258 27.71 5.51 13.29
N GLY A 259 26.49 5.93 13.61
CA GLY A 259 26.01 7.30 13.58
C GLY A 259 24.70 7.42 14.34
N ASN A 260 24.06 8.57 14.25
CA ASN A 260 22.73 8.78 14.81
C ASN A 260 21.85 9.34 13.69
N CYS A 261 20.90 8.54 13.23
CA CYS A 261 19.89 8.99 12.28
C CYS A 261 18.70 9.66 12.95
N GLY A 262 18.77 9.78 14.28
CA GLY A 262 17.76 10.41 15.08
C GLY A 262 16.50 9.56 15.05
N SER A 263 16.49 8.46 15.81
CA SER A 263 15.26 7.78 16.24
C SER A 263 14.31 8.67 17.10
N GLY A 264 14.48 9.99 17.06
CA GLY A 264 13.54 11.00 17.58
C GLY A 264 13.23 12.12 16.56
N GLY A 265 13.51 11.89 15.28
CA GLY A 265 13.30 12.84 14.18
C GLY A 265 12.95 12.18 12.85
N GLY A 266 12.37 10.97 12.89
CA GLY A 266 11.61 10.47 11.75
C GLY A 266 10.51 11.49 11.40
N ALA A 267 10.09 11.52 10.14
CA ALA A 267 8.84 12.19 9.80
C ALA A 267 7.77 11.79 10.83
N PRO A 268 6.95 12.73 11.32
CA PRO A 268 5.92 12.40 12.30
C PRO A 268 5.11 11.20 11.80
N CYS A 269 4.81 10.27 12.70
CA CYS A 269 4.02 9.10 12.35
C CYS A 269 2.72 9.53 11.66
N LEU A 270 2.37 8.81 10.61
CA LEU A 270 1.20 9.07 9.79
C LEU A 270 -0.05 8.95 10.66
N THR A 271 -1.04 9.80 10.44
CA THR A 271 -2.36 9.62 11.06
C THR A 271 -3.29 8.86 10.11
N SER A 272 -3.12 9.05 8.81
CA SER A 272 -3.80 8.34 7.74
C SER A 272 -2.87 8.19 6.53
N ALA A 273 -3.23 7.30 5.60
CA ALA A 273 -2.52 7.15 4.33
C ALA A 273 -3.43 6.51 3.29
N ALA A 274 -3.21 6.80 2.01
CA ALA A 274 -3.89 6.12 0.92
C ALA A 274 -2.93 5.94 -0.27
N THR A 275 -3.03 4.80 -0.96
CA THR A 275 -2.37 4.56 -2.25
C THR A 275 -3.22 3.62 -3.10
N ASP A 276 -3.39 3.98 -4.37
CA ASP A 276 -3.99 3.16 -5.44
C ASP A 276 -2.91 2.58 -6.37
N PHE A 277 -1.62 2.75 -6.00
CA PHE A 277 -0.44 2.38 -6.79
C PHE A 277 -0.37 2.97 -8.22
N GLY A 278 -1.28 3.89 -8.55
CA GLY A 278 -1.38 4.59 -9.81
C GLY A 278 -1.71 3.70 -11.02
N THR A 279 -1.65 4.33 -12.19
CA THR A 279 -2.10 3.74 -13.47
C THR A 279 -0.95 3.22 -14.34
N LEU A 280 0.30 3.48 -13.96
CA LEU A 280 1.49 3.21 -14.76
C LEU A 280 2.40 2.22 -14.04
N PHE A 281 2.72 1.12 -14.71
CA PHE A 281 3.70 0.18 -14.18
C PHE A 281 5.09 0.82 -14.09
N MET A 282 5.71 0.69 -12.93
CA MET A 282 7.09 1.06 -12.68
C MET A 282 7.84 -0.15 -12.11
N GLY A 283 9.02 -0.46 -12.67
CA GLY A 283 9.85 -1.55 -12.17
C GLY A 283 10.57 -1.16 -10.88
N GLY A 284 10.55 -2.04 -9.89
CA GLY A 284 11.18 -1.81 -8.58
C GLY A 284 10.37 -2.42 -7.44
N SER A 285 10.97 -2.49 -6.26
CA SER A 285 10.26 -2.86 -5.03
C SER A 285 9.25 -1.77 -4.66
N ILE A 286 8.11 -2.14 -4.08
CA ILE A 286 7.11 -1.17 -3.63
C ILE A 286 7.69 -0.16 -2.64
N CYS A 287 8.67 -0.55 -1.82
CA CYS A 287 9.30 0.36 -0.86
C CYS A 287 10.16 1.45 -1.53
N THR A 288 10.62 1.23 -2.75
CA THR A 288 11.32 2.25 -3.55
C THR A 288 10.33 3.12 -4.32
N LEU A 289 9.19 2.55 -4.71
CA LEU A 289 8.19 3.22 -5.54
C LEU A 289 7.20 4.06 -4.73
N GLU A 290 6.85 3.61 -3.52
CA GLU A 290 5.89 4.23 -2.61
C GLU A 290 6.52 4.55 -1.24
N PRO A 291 7.62 5.34 -1.19
CA PRO A 291 8.34 5.64 0.05
C PRO A 291 7.53 6.54 1.00
N GLU A 292 6.39 7.08 0.56
CA GLU A 292 5.50 7.86 1.41
C GLU A 292 4.73 6.97 2.39
N LEU A 293 4.33 5.77 1.97
CA LEU A 293 3.62 4.80 2.81
C LEU A 293 4.57 3.74 3.40
N PHE A 294 5.52 3.22 2.63
CA PHE A 294 6.37 2.11 3.04
C PHE A 294 7.78 2.54 3.43
N GLU A 295 8.27 2.09 4.57
CA GLU A 295 9.61 2.41 5.07
C GLU A 295 10.63 1.29 4.79
N SER A 296 10.17 0.04 4.69
CA SER A 296 11.06 -1.11 4.44
C SER A 296 10.31 -2.32 3.88
N CYS A 297 11.04 -3.17 3.18
CA CYS A 297 10.53 -4.40 2.59
C CYS A 297 11.38 -5.58 3.07
N GLU A 298 10.76 -6.72 3.31
CA GLU A 298 11.45 -7.96 3.66
C GLU A 298 11.39 -8.95 2.49
N GLY A 299 12.48 -9.69 2.24
CA GLY A 299 12.58 -10.67 1.16
C GLY A 299 12.83 -10.04 -0.21
N LEU A 300 12.57 -10.78 -1.28
CA LEU A 300 12.66 -10.27 -2.66
C LEU A 300 11.45 -9.42 -3.02
N GLY A 301 11.13 -8.41 -2.18
CA GLY A 301 10.15 -7.34 -2.39
C GLY A 301 8.72 -7.72 -2.79
N PRO A 302 7.70 -6.98 -2.33
CA PRO A 302 6.47 -6.85 -3.11
C PRO A 302 6.76 -5.89 -4.27
N TYR A 303 6.22 -6.16 -5.45
CA TYR A 303 6.45 -5.40 -6.67
C TYR A 303 5.12 -4.88 -7.21
N LEU A 304 5.14 -3.84 -8.03
CA LEU A 304 3.94 -3.48 -8.80
C LEU A 304 3.64 -4.54 -9.86
N THR A 305 2.37 -4.70 -10.19
CA THR A 305 1.89 -5.50 -11.31
C THR A 305 0.73 -4.80 -12.00
N SER A 306 0.63 -4.97 -13.32
CA SER A 306 -0.47 -4.45 -14.16
C SER A 306 -1.44 -5.54 -14.64
N SER A 307 -1.16 -6.80 -14.31
CA SER A 307 -1.72 -7.93 -15.05
C SER A 307 -2.28 -9.05 -14.16
N TYR A 308 -2.21 -8.92 -12.83
CA TYR A 308 -2.55 -9.99 -11.92
C TYR A 308 -3.39 -9.53 -10.73
N GLY A 309 -4.41 -10.33 -10.41
CA GLY A 309 -5.16 -10.21 -9.16
C GLY A 309 -6.08 -9.00 -9.16
N CYS A 310 -5.74 -8.01 -8.33
CA CYS A 310 -6.46 -6.74 -8.26
C CYS A 310 -6.05 -5.73 -9.33
N ALA A 311 -4.94 -5.95 -10.04
CA ALA A 311 -4.49 -5.03 -11.08
C ALA A 311 -5.33 -5.11 -12.38
N GLY A 312 -5.35 -4.00 -13.11
CA GLY A 312 -5.88 -3.84 -14.46
C GLY A 312 -4.95 -3.03 -15.38
N SER A 313 -5.36 -2.85 -16.65
CA SER A 313 -4.54 -2.17 -17.67
C SER A 313 -4.26 -0.68 -17.38
N LEU A 314 -4.96 -0.09 -16.41
CA LEU A 314 -4.82 1.30 -15.97
C LEU A 314 -4.84 1.38 -14.43
N ASP A 315 -4.57 0.28 -13.74
CA ASP A 315 -4.75 0.16 -12.29
C ASP A 315 -3.72 -0.83 -11.75
N MET A 316 -2.69 -0.33 -11.07
CA MET A 316 -1.58 -1.17 -10.64
C MET A 316 -1.92 -1.78 -9.28
N ALA A 317 -1.46 -3.01 -9.03
CA ALA A 317 -1.57 -3.61 -7.71
C ALA A 317 -0.19 -3.96 -7.17
N MET A 318 -0.05 -4.01 -5.84
CA MET A 318 1.10 -4.62 -5.19
C MET A 318 0.97 -6.16 -5.22
N TYR A 319 2.00 -6.82 -5.74
CA TYR A 319 2.10 -8.26 -5.87
C TYR A 319 3.31 -8.81 -5.10
N PHE A 320 3.07 -9.85 -4.29
CA PHE A 320 4.08 -10.34 -3.35
C PHE A 320 5.10 -11.33 -3.93
N GLY A 321 5.00 -11.70 -5.20
CA GLY A 321 5.98 -12.58 -5.85
C GLY A 321 6.11 -13.97 -5.23
N SER A 322 7.25 -14.61 -5.51
CA SER A 322 7.74 -15.82 -4.84
C SER A 322 8.98 -15.46 -4.01
N GLY A 323 8.97 -15.71 -2.71
CA GLY A 323 10.10 -15.41 -1.83
C GLY A 323 10.19 -16.39 -0.68
N PHE A 324 11.40 -16.86 -0.36
CA PHE A 324 11.63 -17.71 0.81
C PHE A 324 12.08 -16.86 2.01
N PRO A 325 11.45 -16.98 3.20
CA PRO A 325 10.22 -17.71 3.49
C PRO A 325 8.93 -16.96 3.09
N TYR A 326 9.00 -15.64 2.87
CA TYR A 326 7.91 -14.77 2.41
C TYR A 326 8.45 -13.42 1.90
N SER A 327 7.59 -12.62 1.26
CA SER A 327 7.84 -11.23 0.87
C SER A 327 6.93 -10.30 1.68
N ALA A 328 7.42 -9.14 2.11
CA ALA A 328 6.64 -8.19 2.90
C ALA A 328 6.95 -6.72 2.60
N ALA A 329 5.96 -5.86 2.79
CA ALA A 329 6.12 -4.40 2.84
C ALA A 329 5.65 -3.89 4.21
N ILE A 330 6.50 -3.09 4.85
CA ILE A 330 6.30 -2.51 6.17
C ILE A 330 6.05 -1.02 6.00
N THR A 331 4.93 -0.54 6.55
CA THR A 331 4.58 0.87 6.49
C THR A 331 5.49 1.71 7.38
N LYS A 332 5.56 3.01 7.11
CA LYS A 332 5.94 4.00 8.13
C LYS A 332 5.06 3.83 9.37
N CYS A 333 5.52 4.38 10.48
CA CYS A 333 4.75 4.40 11.72
C CYS A 333 3.47 5.23 11.57
N PHE A 334 2.44 4.79 12.30
CA PHE A 334 1.15 5.45 12.47
C PHE A 334 0.94 5.87 13.92
N ALA A 335 0.31 7.03 14.11
CA ALA A 335 -0.15 7.51 15.40
C ALA A 335 -1.68 7.64 15.39
N PHE A 336 -2.33 6.97 16.33
CA PHE A 336 -3.80 6.94 16.47
C PHE A 336 -4.21 7.55 17.81
N GLU A 337 -5.34 8.27 17.83
CA GLU A 337 -5.89 8.78 19.07
C GLU A 337 -6.45 7.64 19.94
N ALA A 338 -6.50 7.85 21.25
CA ALA A 338 -6.97 6.83 22.20
C ALA A 338 -8.46 6.47 22.02
N ASN A 339 -9.26 7.40 21.49
CA ASN A 339 -10.70 7.21 21.27
C ASN A 339 -11.02 6.89 19.79
N ALA A 340 -10.01 6.74 18.95
CA ALA A 340 -10.20 6.45 17.53
C ALA A 340 -10.59 4.99 17.33
N ALA A 341 -11.34 4.71 16.26
CA ALA A 341 -11.53 3.36 15.72
C ALA A 341 -10.85 3.25 14.36
N PRO A 342 -9.51 3.16 14.33
CA PRO A 342 -8.81 3.13 13.07
C PRO A 342 -9.17 1.86 12.29
N VAL A 343 -9.20 1.97 10.97
CA VAL A 343 -9.46 0.87 10.04
C VAL A 343 -8.44 0.96 8.91
N VAL A 344 -8.00 -0.19 8.42
CA VAL A 344 -7.32 -0.26 7.11
C VAL A 344 -8.24 -0.97 6.12
N ARG A 345 -8.55 -0.27 5.04
CA ARG A 345 -9.29 -0.76 3.89
C ARG A 345 -8.29 -1.10 2.80
N PHE A 346 -8.50 -2.22 2.13
CA PHE A 346 -7.76 -2.57 0.93
C PHE A 346 -8.50 -3.62 0.13
N ASN A 347 -8.09 -3.72 -1.13
CA ASN A 347 -8.52 -4.73 -2.06
C ASN A 347 -7.50 -5.87 -2.07
N TYR A 348 -7.95 -7.12 -2.12
CA TYR A 348 -7.04 -8.26 -2.19
C TYR A 348 -7.55 -9.35 -3.14
N SER A 349 -6.60 -10.14 -3.64
CA SER A 349 -6.89 -11.37 -4.36
C SER A 349 -5.95 -12.48 -3.92
N LYS A 350 -6.39 -13.75 -4.04
CA LYS A 350 -5.52 -14.90 -3.80
C LYS A 350 -5.98 -16.18 -4.50
N ASN A 351 -5.02 -16.99 -4.89
CA ASN A 351 -5.28 -18.33 -5.41
C ASN A 351 -5.73 -19.34 -4.34
N ALA A 352 -6.36 -20.43 -4.81
CA ALA A 352 -6.71 -21.55 -3.95
C ALA A 352 -5.45 -22.28 -3.45
N GLY A 353 -5.47 -22.70 -2.17
CA GLY A 353 -4.35 -23.42 -1.56
C GLY A 353 -3.18 -22.56 -1.08
N THR A 354 -3.24 -21.23 -1.23
CA THR A 354 -2.25 -20.30 -0.67
C THR A 354 -2.72 -19.71 0.67
N LEU A 355 -1.76 -19.37 1.53
CA LEU A 355 -2.02 -18.78 2.85
C LEU A 355 -2.29 -17.26 2.81
N GLY A 356 -1.64 -16.51 1.92
CA GLY A 356 -1.70 -15.04 1.93
C GLY A 356 -2.61 -14.42 0.86
N PRO A 357 -2.79 -13.09 0.90
CA PRO A 357 -2.02 -12.13 1.72
C PRO A 357 -2.39 -12.15 3.22
N ARG A 358 -1.51 -11.63 4.09
CA ARG A 358 -1.74 -11.47 5.54
C ARG A 358 -1.32 -10.08 5.98
N LEU A 359 -2.03 -9.53 6.95
CA LEU A 359 -1.71 -8.26 7.60
C LEU A 359 -1.27 -8.52 9.04
N ASP A 360 -0.06 -8.09 9.36
CA ASP A 360 0.50 -8.07 10.71
C ASP A 360 0.64 -6.62 11.21
N TYR A 361 0.75 -6.43 12.53
CA TYR A 361 1.06 -5.14 13.14
C TYR A 361 2.16 -5.26 14.21
N SER A 362 2.82 -4.15 14.51
CA SER A 362 3.71 -3.98 15.66
C SER A 362 3.54 -2.58 16.25
N ILE A 363 3.86 -2.42 17.54
CA ILE A 363 3.87 -1.13 18.24
C ILE A 363 5.27 -0.90 18.81
N GLY A 364 5.90 0.21 18.46
CA GLY A 364 7.31 0.48 18.75
C GLY A 364 8.20 -0.62 18.15
N ASP A 365 9.14 -1.10 18.94
CA ASP A 365 10.01 -2.24 18.62
C ASP A 365 9.42 -3.59 19.08
N GLY A 366 8.09 -3.67 19.16
CA GLY A 366 7.36 -4.86 19.59
C GLY A 366 7.47 -6.04 18.62
N ALA A 367 6.96 -7.19 19.07
CA ALA A 367 6.82 -8.35 18.20
C ALA A 367 5.66 -8.17 17.21
N TRP A 368 5.83 -8.71 16.00
CA TRP A 368 4.77 -8.75 15.00
C TRP A 368 3.61 -9.67 15.40
N ILE A 369 2.40 -9.16 15.37
CA ILE A 369 1.16 -9.87 15.67
C ILE A 369 0.27 -9.91 14.43
N THR A 370 -0.26 -11.08 14.07
CA THR A 370 -1.19 -11.20 12.94
C THR A 370 -2.54 -10.58 13.28
N LEU A 371 -2.95 -9.60 12.47
CA LEU A 371 -4.23 -8.91 12.58
C LEU A 371 -5.31 -9.58 11.74
N TRP A 372 -4.96 -9.95 10.50
CA TRP A 372 -5.91 -10.45 9.53
C TRP A 372 -5.26 -11.40 8.52
N GLN A 373 -6.02 -12.44 8.16
CA GLN A 373 -5.67 -13.38 7.10
C GLN A 373 -6.95 -13.97 6.49
N PRO A 374 -7.10 -14.03 5.16
CA PRO A 374 -8.30 -14.53 4.50
C PRO A 374 -8.40 -16.05 4.60
N THR A 375 -9.57 -16.56 4.99
CA THR A 375 -9.84 -18.00 5.14
C THR A 375 -10.24 -18.67 3.83
N THR A 376 -10.76 -17.91 2.86
CA THR A 376 -11.24 -18.40 1.55
C THR A 376 -10.45 -17.78 0.41
N ALA A 377 -10.21 -18.57 -0.64
CA ALA A 377 -9.59 -18.06 -1.86
C ALA A 377 -10.50 -17.04 -2.56
N ALA A 378 -9.89 -16.01 -3.15
CA ALA A 378 -10.58 -14.94 -3.86
C ALA A 378 -10.05 -14.93 -5.30
N ALA A 379 -10.79 -15.58 -6.20
CA ALA A 379 -10.45 -15.67 -7.62
C ALA A 379 -10.60 -14.34 -8.37
N SER A 380 -11.31 -13.38 -7.78
CA SER A 380 -11.46 -11.99 -8.21
C SER A 380 -11.04 -11.07 -7.06
N CYS A 381 -10.79 -9.80 -7.37
CA CYS A 381 -10.45 -8.80 -6.36
C CYS A 381 -11.63 -8.56 -5.39
N VAL A 382 -11.35 -8.53 -4.09
CA VAL A 382 -12.34 -8.37 -3.03
C VAL A 382 -11.89 -7.28 -2.07
N SER A 383 -12.79 -6.36 -1.73
CA SER A 383 -12.54 -5.31 -0.74
C SER A 383 -12.72 -5.84 0.68
N VAL A 384 -11.85 -5.41 1.59
CA VAL A 384 -11.92 -5.77 3.01
C VAL A 384 -11.57 -4.58 3.89
N ASP A 385 -12.34 -4.44 4.97
CA ASP A 385 -12.07 -3.50 6.07
C ASP A 385 -11.56 -4.29 7.26
N VAL A 386 -10.33 -4.00 7.69
CA VAL A 386 -9.71 -4.62 8.86
C VAL A 386 -9.66 -3.61 10.00
N SER A 387 -10.33 -3.93 11.12
CA SER A 387 -10.29 -3.11 12.32
C SER A 387 -8.87 -3.04 12.89
N LEU A 388 -8.37 -1.82 13.09
CA LEU A 388 -7.12 -1.52 13.77
C LEU A 388 -7.37 -1.14 15.25
N SER A 389 -8.51 -1.50 15.84
CA SER A 389 -8.86 -1.15 17.24
C SER A 389 -7.80 -1.57 18.27
N ALA A 390 -7.02 -2.62 17.98
CA ALA A 390 -5.86 -3.04 18.79
C ALA A 390 -4.72 -2.00 18.84
N LEU A 391 -4.73 -1.01 17.94
CA LEU A 391 -3.75 0.06 17.80
C LEU A 391 -4.28 1.42 18.32
N ALA A 392 -5.51 1.48 18.83
CA ALA A 392 -6.07 2.73 19.37
C ALA A 392 -5.15 3.30 20.48
N GLY A 393 -4.82 4.59 20.37
CA GLY A 393 -3.91 5.27 21.29
C GLY A 393 -2.42 4.99 21.10
N SER A 394 -2.02 4.19 20.10
CA SER A 394 -0.60 3.97 19.80
C SER A 394 0.01 5.21 19.12
N THR A 395 1.26 5.54 19.46
CA THR A 395 1.99 6.66 18.85
C THR A 395 3.03 6.21 17.82
N ASP A 396 3.23 4.91 17.68
CA ASP A 396 4.24 4.30 16.80
C ASP A 396 3.79 2.88 16.40
N ALA A 397 2.68 2.77 15.66
CA ALA A 397 2.21 1.49 15.13
C ALA A 397 2.65 1.29 13.68
N ARG A 398 3.18 0.13 13.34
CA ARG A 398 3.53 -0.24 11.96
C ARG A 398 2.63 -1.36 11.49
N LEU A 399 2.23 -1.29 10.23
CA LEU A 399 1.52 -2.37 9.54
C LEU A 399 2.51 -3.09 8.63
N ARG A 400 2.38 -4.42 8.54
CA ARG A 400 3.18 -5.23 7.63
C ARG A 400 2.28 -6.12 6.80
N PHE A 401 2.29 -5.86 5.49
CA PHE A 401 1.60 -6.68 4.51
C PHE A 401 2.56 -7.78 4.06
N VAL A 402 2.14 -9.04 4.17
CA VAL A 402 3.00 -10.21 3.95
C VAL A 402 2.34 -11.20 3.00
N SER A 403 3.16 -11.84 2.16
CA SER A 403 2.77 -12.96 1.29
C SER A 403 2.22 -14.19 2.05
N ALA A 404 2.54 -14.29 3.35
CA ALA A 404 2.24 -15.37 4.30
C ALA A 404 2.71 -16.78 3.91
N SER A 405 3.32 -16.95 2.75
CA SER A 405 3.82 -18.23 2.23
C SER A 405 4.89 -18.01 1.17
N SER A 406 5.81 -18.96 1.05
CA SER A 406 6.85 -18.97 0.03
C SER A 406 6.36 -19.34 -1.36
N VAL A 407 5.10 -19.79 -1.48
CA VAL A 407 4.46 -20.21 -2.74
C VAL A 407 3.18 -19.42 -3.03
N SER A 408 3.03 -18.21 -2.48
CA SER A 408 1.84 -17.36 -2.64
C SER A 408 1.72 -16.76 -4.05
N ASN A 409 1.76 -17.61 -5.08
CA ASN A 409 1.51 -17.20 -6.44
C ASN A 409 0.09 -16.64 -6.52
N GLY A 410 -0.05 -15.36 -6.88
CA GLY A 410 -1.33 -14.66 -7.03
C GLY A 410 -1.84 -13.93 -5.79
N ALA A 411 -1.05 -13.76 -4.73
CA ALA A 411 -1.40 -12.83 -3.65
C ALA A 411 -1.11 -11.39 -4.11
N SER A 412 -2.16 -10.58 -4.23
CA SER A 412 -2.06 -9.15 -4.52
C SER A 412 -2.86 -8.34 -3.52
N ILE A 413 -2.43 -7.10 -3.31
CA ILE A 413 -3.15 -6.08 -2.56
C ILE A 413 -3.21 -4.82 -3.42
N ASP A 414 -4.32 -4.11 -3.31
CA ASP A 414 -4.60 -2.87 -4.03
C ASP A 414 -5.39 -1.88 -3.14
N ASP A 415 -5.48 -0.62 -3.55
CA ASP A 415 -6.30 0.42 -2.92
C ASP A 415 -6.15 0.48 -1.39
N ILE A 416 -4.92 0.58 -0.89
CA ILE A 416 -4.68 0.61 0.56
C ILE A 416 -5.08 1.99 1.08
N GLU A 417 -5.99 2.02 2.05
CA GLU A 417 -6.43 3.22 2.76
C GLU A 417 -6.42 2.97 4.27
N VAL A 418 -5.58 3.70 5.01
CA VAL A 418 -5.55 3.73 6.47
C VAL A 418 -6.33 4.94 6.95
N ILE A 419 -7.44 4.68 7.64
CA ILE A 419 -8.38 5.67 8.12
C ILE A 419 -8.20 5.81 9.63
N ALA A 420 -7.77 7.00 10.08
CA ALA A 420 -7.46 7.29 11.48
C ALA A 420 -8.69 7.17 12.39
N ASP A 421 -9.77 7.80 11.95
CA ASP A 421 -11.09 7.78 12.56
C ASP A 421 -12.06 7.24 11.54
N ALA A 422 -12.03 5.93 11.33
CA ALA A 422 -13.13 5.33 10.58
C ALA A 422 -14.41 5.64 11.34
N PRO A 423 -15.47 6.12 10.67
CA PRO A 423 -16.78 6.32 11.27
C PRO A 423 -17.12 5.10 12.13
N VAL A 424 -17.06 5.24 13.46
CA VAL A 424 -17.56 4.19 14.34
C VAL A 424 -19.04 4.12 14.02
N PRO A 425 -19.57 3.01 13.52
CA PRO A 425 -21.01 2.89 13.36
C PRO A 425 -21.62 3.17 14.73
N HIS A 426 -22.41 4.22 14.82
CA HIS A 426 -23.10 4.63 16.04
C HIS A 426 -24.53 4.09 16.00
N ALA A 427 -25.29 4.24 17.08
CA ALA A 427 -26.72 3.91 17.05
C ALA A 427 -27.41 4.72 15.95
N CYS A 428 -28.32 4.11 15.17
CA CYS A 428 -28.97 4.77 14.02
C CYS A 428 -29.82 6.00 14.40
N CYS A 429 -30.08 6.17 15.70
CA CYS A 429 -30.90 7.24 16.27
C CYS A 429 -30.07 8.34 16.94
N VAL A 430 -28.77 8.39 16.64
CA VAL A 430 -27.84 9.38 17.17
C VAL A 430 -27.11 9.96 15.97
N ALA A 431 -26.94 11.29 15.94
CA ALA A 431 -26.14 11.92 14.89
C ALA A 431 -24.66 11.58 15.08
N GLY A 432 -23.92 11.43 13.98
CA GLY A 432 -22.53 11.04 14.03
C GLY A 432 -21.87 10.93 12.66
N ALA A 433 -20.86 10.08 12.62
CA ALA A 433 -20.11 9.81 11.40
C ALA A 433 -20.97 9.01 10.39
N PRO A 434 -20.64 8.97 9.09
CA PRO A 434 -21.45 8.28 8.10
C PRO A 434 -21.84 6.84 8.48
N SER A 435 -23.03 6.42 8.06
CA SER A 435 -23.62 5.11 8.37
C SER A 435 -23.97 4.88 9.85
N CYS A 436 -24.69 3.80 10.15
CA CYS A 436 -25.00 3.41 11.53
C CYS A 436 -24.75 1.92 11.79
N THR A 437 -24.88 1.51 13.06
CA THR A 437 -24.64 0.14 13.56
C THR A 437 -25.50 -0.94 12.91
N ASP A 438 -26.69 -0.60 12.41
CA ASP A 438 -27.54 -1.53 11.68
C ASP A 438 -27.27 -1.42 10.17
N ALA A 439 -26.62 -2.45 9.62
CA ALA A 439 -26.23 -2.48 8.22
C ALA A 439 -27.42 -2.46 7.24
N ALA A 440 -28.59 -2.99 7.62
CA ALA A 440 -29.77 -2.98 6.76
C ALA A 440 -30.41 -1.59 6.72
N ILE A 441 -30.55 -0.94 7.89
CA ILE A 441 -31.01 0.44 8.00
C ILE A 441 -30.04 1.35 7.24
N SER A 442 -28.74 1.22 7.51
CA SER A 442 -27.71 2.01 6.84
C SER A 442 -27.80 1.83 5.32
N ALA A 443 -27.79 0.60 4.80
CA ALA A 443 -27.88 0.37 3.35
C ALA A 443 -29.13 0.98 2.71
N CYS A 444 -30.28 0.93 3.39
CA CYS A 444 -31.50 1.57 2.93
C CYS A 444 -31.37 3.10 2.93
N THR A 445 -30.94 3.72 4.03
CA THR A 445 -30.79 5.17 4.15
C THR A 445 -29.76 5.69 3.14
N CYS A 446 -28.63 4.98 2.99
CA CYS A 446 -27.60 5.31 2.00
C CYS A 446 -28.09 5.24 0.54
N ALA A 447 -29.12 4.44 0.26
CA ALA A 447 -29.73 4.36 -1.07
C ALA A 447 -30.73 5.50 -1.33
N LEU A 448 -31.27 6.10 -0.27
CA LEU A 448 -32.14 7.29 -0.34
C LEU A 448 -31.30 8.57 -0.44
N ASP A 449 -30.30 8.72 0.43
CA ASP A 449 -29.37 9.84 0.45
C ASP A 449 -27.90 9.37 0.61
N ALA A 450 -27.10 9.66 -0.41
CA ALA A 450 -25.66 9.36 -0.43
C ALA A 450 -24.86 10.22 0.57
N PHE A 451 -25.40 11.36 1.02
CA PHE A 451 -24.79 12.16 2.08
C PHE A 451 -24.64 11.35 3.38
N CYS A 452 -25.66 10.56 3.73
CA CYS A 452 -25.69 9.70 4.91
C CYS A 452 -24.62 8.60 4.93
N CYS A 453 -24.07 8.25 3.75
CA CYS A 453 -23.07 7.19 3.59
C CYS A 453 -21.64 7.72 3.41
N SER A 454 -21.50 8.98 3.00
CA SER A 454 -20.22 9.54 2.55
C SER A 454 -19.76 10.77 3.32
N SER A 455 -20.67 11.49 3.97
CA SER A 455 -20.39 12.80 4.57
C SER A 455 -20.63 12.82 6.08
N ALA A 456 -21.87 12.55 6.53
CA ALA A 456 -22.22 12.49 7.94
C ALA A 456 -23.57 11.79 8.12
N TRP A 457 -23.87 11.34 9.35
CA TRP A 457 -25.21 10.93 9.75
C TRP A 457 -25.82 12.01 10.62
N ASP A 458 -26.66 12.88 10.05
CA ASP A 458 -27.29 14.00 10.74
C ASP A 458 -28.78 13.73 11.06
N GLU A 459 -29.49 14.74 11.57
CA GLU A 459 -30.92 14.64 11.89
C GLU A 459 -31.78 14.29 10.67
N THR A 460 -31.36 14.67 9.45
CA THR A 460 -32.03 14.28 8.21
C THR A 460 -31.86 12.78 7.98
N CYS A 461 -30.64 12.26 8.13
CA CYS A 461 -30.36 10.83 8.01
C CYS A 461 -31.14 10.01 9.03
N ILE A 462 -31.28 10.50 10.27
CA ILE A 462 -32.08 9.83 11.31
C ILE A 462 -33.57 9.83 10.93
N ALA A 463 -34.10 10.94 10.42
CA ALA A 463 -35.48 11.05 9.96
C ALA A 463 -35.76 10.09 8.79
N GLU A 464 -34.88 10.05 7.79
CA GLU A 464 -34.99 9.12 6.67
C GLU A 464 -34.91 7.66 7.12
N ALA A 465 -33.95 7.36 8.00
CA ALA A 465 -33.80 6.03 8.59
C ALA A 465 -35.08 5.59 9.32
N THR A 466 -35.71 6.52 10.05
CA THR A 466 -36.93 6.25 10.83
C THR A 466 -38.15 6.06 9.93
N VAL A 467 -38.38 6.99 8.99
CA VAL A 467 -39.60 7.04 8.19
C VAL A 467 -39.59 6.01 7.07
N PHE A 468 -38.44 5.81 6.40
CA PHE A 468 -38.37 4.99 5.18
C PHE A 468 -37.66 3.65 5.38
N CYS A 469 -36.75 3.56 6.35
CA CYS A 469 -35.90 2.39 6.54
C CYS A 469 -36.17 1.60 7.82
N GLY A 470 -37.19 2.00 8.59
CA GLY A 470 -37.68 1.25 9.75
C GLY A 470 -36.81 1.35 11.00
N ALA A 471 -35.95 2.37 11.11
CA ALA A 471 -35.23 2.64 12.35
C ALA A 471 -36.22 3.03 13.46
N ALA A 472 -36.15 2.33 14.60
CA ALA A 472 -37.00 2.62 15.74
C ALA A 472 -36.36 3.70 16.63
N CYS A 473 -36.38 4.94 16.16
CA CYS A 473 -35.79 6.06 16.88
C CYS A 473 -36.79 6.73 17.81
N PRO A 474 -36.66 6.54 19.14
CA PRO A 474 -37.50 7.25 20.10
C PRO A 474 -37.15 8.74 20.03
N ASP A 475 -38.18 9.58 20.21
CA ASP A 475 -38.05 11.04 20.34
C ASP A 475 -37.70 11.80 19.04
N LEU A 476 -38.16 11.32 17.88
CA LEU A 476 -38.15 12.12 16.64
C LEU A 476 -39.41 12.97 16.47
N ASP A 477 -39.20 14.29 16.48
CA ASP A 477 -40.22 15.33 16.29
C ASP A 477 -40.49 15.60 14.79
N VAL A 478 -40.65 14.54 13.99
CA VAL A 478 -40.97 14.64 12.55
C VAL A 478 -42.31 13.99 12.22
N CYS A 479 -43.01 14.57 11.26
CA CYS A 479 -44.27 14.01 10.75
C CYS A 479 -44.08 12.57 10.25
N GLY A 480 -44.96 11.67 10.67
CA GLY A 480 -44.88 10.25 10.30
C GLY A 480 -44.01 9.40 11.20
N SER A 481 -43.36 9.99 12.22
CA SER A 481 -42.60 9.22 13.21
C SER A 481 -43.54 8.30 13.99
N PRO A 482 -43.31 6.98 14.03
CA PRO A 482 -44.22 6.04 14.69
C PRO A 482 -44.32 6.27 16.21
N THR A 483 -43.36 6.99 16.80
CA THR A 483 -43.36 7.37 18.21
C THR A 483 -43.96 8.75 18.48
N ALA A 484 -44.26 9.54 17.44
CA ALA A 484 -44.82 10.90 17.59
C ALA A 484 -46.28 10.91 18.06
N GLY A 485 -46.97 9.77 18.12
CA GLY A 485 -48.33 9.64 18.66
C GLY A 485 -49.44 10.17 17.74
N SER A 486 -50.70 10.05 18.14
CA SER A 486 -51.87 10.38 17.30
C SER A 486 -51.97 11.86 16.92
N CYS A 487 -52.36 12.20 15.69
CA CYS A 487 -52.58 13.60 15.29
C CYS A 487 -53.74 14.28 16.02
N PHE A 488 -54.59 13.52 16.71
CA PHE A 488 -55.81 13.99 17.35
C PHE A 488 -55.70 14.08 18.88
N ALA A 489 -54.47 14.08 19.42
CA ALA A 489 -54.22 14.18 20.85
C ALA A 489 -53.15 15.22 21.16
N VAL A 490 -53.44 16.10 22.12
CA VAL A 490 -52.51 17.15 22.59
C VAL A 490 -51.25 16.54 23.19
N ARG A 491 -50.09 17.09 22.84
CA ARG A 491 -48.77 16.72 23.36
C ARG A 491 -47.85 17.94 23.52
N VAL A 492 -46.82 17.75 24.32
CA VAL A 492 -45.76 18.74 24.54
C VAL A 492 -44.59 18.60 23.55
N VAL A 493 -44.66 17.60 22.67
CA VAL A 493 -43.69 17.37 21.59
C VAL A 493 -44.33 17.73 20.24
N PRO A 494 -43.57 18.25 19.26
CA PRO A 494 -44.04 18.54 17.91
C PRO A 494 -44.45 17.27 17.14
N ALA A 495 -45.14 17.51 16.01
CA ALA A 495 -45.55 16.51 15.03
C ALA A 495 -46.48 15.39 15.57
N CYS A 496 -46.89 14.51 14.64
CA CYS A 496 -47.68 13.31 14.92
C CYS A 496 -47.32 12.17 13.96
N ALA A 497 -47.81 10.97 14.27
CA ALA A 497 -47.41 9.71 13.64
C ALA A 497 -48.03 9.46 12.27
N ASP A 498 -49.10 10.17 11.90
CA ASP A 498 -49.66 10.11 10.54
C ASP A 498 -49.06 11.24 9.71
N ALA A 499 -48.17 10.91 8.77
CA ALA A 499 -47.51 11.89 7.91
C ALA A 499 -48.50 12.65 7.02
N ASP A 500 -49.53 11.97 6.51
CA ASP A 500 -50.50 12.54 5.58
C ASP A 500 -51.39 13.56 6.29
N CYS A 501 -51.66 13.36 7.58
CA CYS A 501 -52.32 14.38 8.40
C CYS A 501 -51.35 15.46 8.90
N CYS A 502 -50.16 15.06 9.34
CA CYS A 502 -49.21 15.96 9.96
C CYS A 502 -48.70 17.04 9.01
N VAL A 503 -48.34 16.69 7.77
CA VAL A 503 -47.75 17.63 6.79
C VAL A 503 -48.68 18.80 6.45
N PRO A 504 -49.98 18.59 6.16
CA PRO A 504 -50.93 19.70 5.98
C PRO A 504 -51.04 20.61 7.19
N VAL A 505 -51.14 20.07 8.41
CA VAL A 505 -51.19 20.86 9.65
C VAL A 505 -49.94 21.72 9.77
N CYS A 506 -48.76 21.14 9.56
CA CYS A 506 -47.48 21.84 9.63
C CYS A 506 -47.30 22.91 8.53
N THR A 507 -48.01 22.77 7.41
CA THR A 507 -48.04 23.77 6.33
C THR A 507 -48.93 24.96 6.70
N VAL A 508 -49.97 24.72 7.50
CA VAL A 508 -50.86 25.76 8.02
C VAL A 508 -50.22 26.47 9.22
N ASP A 509 -49.73 25.72 10.20
CA ASP A 509 -49.05 26.24 11.38
C ASP A 509 -47.71 25.53 11.63
N SER A 510 -46.62 26.27 11.39
CA SER A 510 -45.26 25.79 11.67
C SER A 510 -44.98 25.53 13.15
N TYR A 511 -45.78 26.08 14.08
CA TYR A 511 -45.67 25.80 15.51
C TYR A 511 -45.87 24.31 15.80
N CYS A 512 -46.75 23.65 15.04
CA CYS A 512 -47.09 22.24 15.22
C CYS A 512 -45.95 21.29 14.89
N CYS A 513 -45.04 21.66 13.98
CA CYS A 513 -43.81 20.88 13.68
C CYS A 513 -42.55 21.37 14.39
N GLN A 514 -42.55 22.56 15.01
CA GLN A 514 -41.33 23.13 15.58
C GLN A 514 -41.36 23.24 17.11
N ASN A 515 -42.54 23.26 17.72
CA ASN A 515 -42.66 23.61 19.13
C ASN A 515 -43.44 22.56 19.93
N ALA A 516 -44.70 22.32 19.58
CA ALA A 516 -45.55 21.36 20.28
C ALA A 516 -46.80 21.04 19.46
N TRP A 517 -47.32 19.83 19.64
CA TRP A 517 -48.63 19.43 19.12
C TRP A 517 -49.75 19.81 20.09
N ASP A 518 -50.08 21.10 20.18
CA ASP A 518 -51.04 21.61 21.16
C ASP A 518 -52.52 21.47 20.72
N ILE A 519 -53.45 22.11 21.45
CA ILE A 519 -54.88 22.04 21.12
C ILE A 519 -55.23 22.74 19.81
N VAL A 520 -54.44 23.73 19.37
CA VAL A 520 -54.61 24.37 18.06
C VAL A 520 -54.23 23.38 16.98
N CYS A 521 -53.08 22.71 17.12
CA CYS A 521 -52.63 21.66 16.20
C CYS A 521 -53.65 20.52 16.07
N VAL A 522 -54.25 20.09 17.18
CA VAL A 522 -55.33 19.09 17.16
C VAL A 522 -56.53 19.61 16.37
N ASN A 523 -57.01 20.82 16.62
CA ASN A 523 -58.16 21.38 15.89
C ASN A 523 -57.89 21.53 14.39
N GLU A 524 -56.67 21.89 14.01
CA GLU A 524 -56.24 21.93 12.61
C GLU A 524 -56.21 20.52 12.00
N ALA A 525 -55.70 19.52 12.72
CA ALA A 525 -55.75 18.13 12.29
C ALA A 525 -57.19 17.64 12.09
N LEU A 526 -58.13 18.03 12.96
CA LEU A 526 -59.55 17.71 12.80
C LEU A 526 -60.12 18.27 11.50
N ALA A 527 -59.86 19.57 11.27
CA ALA A 527 -60.36 20.26 10.10
C ALA A 527 -59.75 19.76 8.78
N LEU A 528 -58.46 19.40 8.80
CA LEU A 528 -57.71 19.03 7.60
C LEU A 528 -57.73 17.53 7.32
N CYS A 529 -57.84 16.69 8.36
CA CYS A 529 -57.59 15.26 8.27
C CYS A 529 -58.74 14.37 8.74
N ALA A 530 -59.71 14.87 9.51
CA ALA A 530 -60.78 14.04 10.07
C ALA A 530 -62.16 14.30 9.45
N ALA A 531 -62.35 15.46 8.81
CA ALA A 531 -63.64 15.89 8.27
C ALA A 531 -64.29 14.91 7.26
N PHE A 532 -63.52 14.03 6.62
CA PHE A 532 -64.06 13.01 5.71
C PHE A 532 -64.50 11.72 6.42
N CYS A 533 -64.11 11.51 7.68
CA CYS A 533 -64.52 10.37 8.51
C CYS A 533 -65.73 10.70 9.41
N ASP A 534 -66.08 11.97 9.56
CA ASP A 534 -67.34 12.45 10.15
C ASP A 534 -68.45 12.36 9.09
N LEU A 535 -69.06 11.18 9.02
CA LEU A 535 -70.03 10.81 8.00
C LEU A 535 -71.42 11.38 8.27
N ASP A 536 -71.74 11.72 9.52
CA ASP A 536 -73.01 12.36 9.87
C ASP A 536 -72.94 13.90 10.02
N GLY A 537 -71.72 14.45 10.07
CA GLY A 537 -71.43 15.88 10.08
C GLY A 537 -71.69 16.53 11.45
N ASP A 538 -71.68 15.75 12.53
CA ASP A 538 -71.90 16.26 13.90
C ASP A 538 -70.64 16.84 14.56
N GLY A 539 -69.49 16.71 13.88
CA GLY A 539 -68.19 17.21 14.29
C GLY A 539 -67.39 16.25 15.16
N VAL A 540 -67.78 14.99 15.29
CA VAL A 540 -67.05 13.95 16.04
C VAL A 540 -67.06 12.63 15.28
N VAL A 541 -65.89 12.03 15.05
CA VAL A 541 -65.83 10.67 14.49
C VAL A 541 -66.10 9.63 15.57
N GLY A 542 -67.24 8.93 15.51
CA GLY A 542 -67.69 8.05 16.57
C GLY A 542 -68.65 6.92 16.18
N PRO A 543 -69.44 6.40 17.14
CA PRO A 543 -70.35 5.28 16.92
C PRO A 543 -71.37 5.50 15.80
N GLN A 544 -71.78 6.75 15.58
CA GLN A 544 -72.73 7.15 14.57
C GLN A 544 -72.12 7.01 13.17
N ASP A 545 -70.89 7.48 12.97
CA ASP A 545 -70.15 7.33 11.71
C ASP A 545 -69.85 5.87 11.41
N LEU A 546 -69.42 5.11 12.43
CA LEU A 546 -69.25 3.66 12.30
C LEU A 546 -70.55 2.98 11.85
N THR A 547 -71.69 3.44 12.37
CA THR A 547 -72.99 2.91 11.97
C THR A 547 -73.29 3.23 10.49
N ILE A 548 -72.95 4.44 10.01
CA ILE A 548 -73.11 4.80 8.59
C ILE A 548 -72.21 3.94 7.71
N LEU A 549 -70.94 3.76 8.11
CA LEU A 549 -69.99 2.93 7.38
C LEU A 549 -70.46 1.48 7.28
N LEU A 550 -70.83 0.86 8.40
CA LEU A 550 -71.31 -0.52 8.43
C LEU A 550 -72.61 -0.70 7.62
N ASN A 551 -73.47 0.32 7.54
CA ASN A 551 -74.67 0.27 6.71
C ASN A 551 -74.39 0.29 5.21
N GLN A 552 -73.21 0.76 4.79
CA GLN A 552 -72.80 0.85 3.38
C GLN A 552 -71.84 -0.27 2.97
N TRP A 553 -71.58 -1.25 3.85
CA TRP A 553 -70.61 -2.32 3.60
C TRP A 553 -70.84 -3.07 2.28
N GLY A 554 -69.78 -3.20 1.48
CA GLY A 554 -69.79 -3.84 0.17
C GLY A 554 -70.48 -3.04 -0.94
N THR A 555 -70.81 -1.77 -0.69
CA THR A 555 -71.39 -0.86 -1.68
C THR A 555 -70.42 0.29 -2.00
N SER A 556 -70.70 1.08 -3.03
CA SER A 556 -70.00 2.35 -3.26
C SER A 556 -70.81 3.48 -2.62
N GLY A 557 -70.20 4.35 -1.83
CA GLY A 557 -70.95 5.39 -1.11
C GLY A 557 -70.07 6.43 -0.44
N ILE A 558 -70.65 7.24 0.44
CA ILE A 558 -69.90 8.27 1.18
C ILE A 558 -68.94 7.67 2.21
N ALA A 559 -69.14 6.41 2.59
CA ALA A 559 -68.28 5.70 3.52
C ALA A 559 -67.13 4.91 2.85
N ASP A 560 -66.93 5.09 1.53
CA ASP A 560 -65.77 4.60 0.77
C ASP A 560 -64.66 5.66 0.92
N LEU A 561 -64.01 5.61 2.08
CA LEU A 561 -63.05 6.59 2.58
C LEU A 561 -61.70 6.50 1.87
N ASP A 562 -61.32 5.33 1.36
CA ASP A 562 -60.12 5.14 0.53
C ASP A 562 -60.37 5.29 -0.98
N ALA A 563 -61.64 5.52 -1.37
CA ALA A 563 -62.10 5.65 -2.75
C ALA A 563 -61.76 4.45 -3.65
N SER A 564 -61.68 3.25 -3.08
CA SER A 564 -61.46 1.99 -3.80
C SER A 564 -62.66 1.58 -4.66
N GLY A 565 -63.82 2.19 -4.43
CA GLY A 565 -65.10 1.89 -5.09
C GLY A 565 -65.98 0.95 -4.28
N THR A 566 -65.54 0.49 -3.11
CA THR A 566 -66.29 -0.43 -2.23
C THR A 566 -65.97 -0.19 -0.76
N VAL A 567 -67.00 0.02 0.07
CA VAL A 567 -66.85 0.12 1.53
C VAL A 567 -66.46 -1.24 2.12
N ASP A 568 -65.26 -1.36 2.68
CA ASP A 568 -64.77 -2.58 3.30
C ASP A 568 -63.90 -2.35 4.57
N ALA A 569 -63.07 -3.33 4.89
CA ALA A 569 -62.23 -3.31 6.09
C ALA A 569 -61.16 -2.20 6.06
N ALA A 570 -60.73 -1.75 4.88
CA ALA A 570 -59.81 -0.63 4.73
C ALA A 570 -60.47 0.68 5.21
N ASP A 571 -61.72 0.94 4.82
CA ASP A 571 -62.47 2.12 5.27
C ASP A 571 -62.73 2.09 6.77
N LEU A 572 -63.07 0.91 7.31
CA LEU A 572 -63.24 0.76 8.75
C LEU A 572 -61.95 1.09 9.51
N ALA A 573 -60.80 0.68 8.98
CA ALA A 573 -59.51 1.04 9.57
C ALA A 573 -59.28 2.55 9.55
N LEU A 574 -59.59 3.23 8.42
CA LEU A 574 -59.48 4.69 8.30
C LEU A 574 -60.38 5.46 9.28
N LEU A 575 -61.62 4.99 9.49
CA LEU A 575 -62.57 5.58 10.43
C LEU A 575 -62.12 5.37 11.89
N LEU A 576 -61.68 4.16 12.23
CA LEU A 576 -61.23 3.84 13.59
C LEU A 576 -59.91 4.51 13.96
N ASP A 577 -59.02 4.74 12.99
CA ASP A 577 -57.78 5.48 13.20
C ASP A 577 -58.03 6.95 13.61
N ARG A 578 -59.20 7.48 13.26
CA ARG A 578 -59.65 8.83 13.56
C ARG A 578 -60.73 8.88 14.64
N TRP A 579 -60.84 7.84 15.48
CA TRP A 579 -61.90 7.76 16.49
C TRP A 579 -61.78 8.85 17.58
N ASN A 580 -62.89 9.52 17.89
CA ASN A 580 -62.97 10.73 18.73
C ASN A 580 -62.09 11.89 18.22
N ALA A 581 -61.72 11.89 16.94
CA ALA A 581 -61.29 13.10 16.25
C ALA A 581 -62.49 14.06 16.27
#